data_AF-A0A950BJQ5-F1
#
_entry.id   AF-A0A950BJQ5-F1
#
_cell.length_a   1.000
_cell.length_b   1.000
_cell.length_c   1.000
_cell.angle_alpha   90.00
_cell.angle_beta   90.00
_cell.angle_gamma   90.00
#
_symmetry.space_group_name_H-M   'P 1'
#
loop_
_entity.id
_entity.type
_entity.pdbx_description
1 polymer ?
#
loop_
_entity_poly.entity_id
_entity_poly.type
_entity_poly.pdbx_seq_one_letter_code
_entity_poly.pdbx_strand_id
1 'polypeptide(L)'
;MRVNRRWIALVISAGLVFALGVQPKGGEEGPKTPPASLHDSFETAQVAWEREHTDTTINLIAQDRSVRAAHDGNLSEHFQFDADTGSQFFVSYALPKIPVTDRLQAVLHVRANRAGVQLFGRVVLPADIDSETRAPSFVLIQGTIYDRVDRWQRLELTDMLPSIERQARVLRASSRRPVSRKGAYL
;
A
#
# COMPACT_ATOMS: atom_id res chain seq x y z
N MET A 1 -36.53 14.65 12.85
CA MET A 1 -35.82 13.61 12.08
C MET A 1 -35.50 14.13 10.69
N ARG A 2 -34.23 14.47 10.41
CA ARG A 2 -33.66 14.54 9.05
C ARG A 2 -32.20 14.12 9.16
N VAL A 3 -31.96 12.82 8.97
CA VAL A 3 -30.62 12.25 8.87
C VAL A 3 -30.12 12.58 7.46
N ASN A 4 -29.41 13.70 7.33
CA ASN A 4 -28.78 14.10 6.08
C ASN A 4 -27.44 13.33 5.94
N ARG A 5 -27.54 12.02 5.69
CA ARG A 5 -26.40 11.11 5.57
C ARG A 5 -26.05 10.94 4.11
N ARG A 6 -25.07 11.71 3.64
CA ARG A 6 -24.39 11.53 2.35
C ARG A 6 -22.91 11.86 2.54
N TRP A 7 -22.13 10.89 3.00
CA TRP A 7 -20.68 11.04 3.19
C TRP A 7 -19.95 10.16 2.19
N ILE A 8 -20.12 10.43 0.90
CA ILE A 8 -19.50 9.68 -0.18
C ILE A 8 -18.03 10.09 -0.28
N ALA A 9 -17.12 9.14 -0.07
CA ALA A 9 -15.72 9.25 -0.45
C ALA A 9 -15.49 8.48 -1.75
N LEU A 10 -14.88 9.16 -2.72
CA LEU A 10 -14.51 8.61 -4.01
C LEU A 10 -12.99 8.60 -4.06
N VAL A 11 -12.39 7.42 -4.22
CA VAL A 11 -10.93 7.24 -4.29
C VAL A 11 -10.62 6.52 -5.58
N ILE A 12 -9.70 7.08 -6.35
CA ILE A 12 -9.21 6.50 -7.58
C ILE A 12 -7.69 6.38 -7.45
N SER A 13 -7.13 5.20 -7.75
CA SER A 13 -5.69 4.95 -7.57
C SER A 13 -5.02 4.35 -8.82
N ALA A 14 -3.69 4.57 -8.98
CA ALA A 14 -2.78 4.02 -10.01
C ALA A 14 -1.38 3.77 -9.41
N GLY A 15 -0.83 2.56 -9.48
CA GLY A 15 0.35 2.14 -8.70
C GLY A 15 1.64 1.91 -9.52
N LEU A 16 2.78 2.42 -9.05
CA LEU A 16 4.10 2.22 -9.66
C LEU A 16 5.16 1.98 -8.58
N VAL A 17 5.92 0.89 -8.65
CA VAL A 17 7.06 0.58 -7.77
C VAL A 17 8.33 0.34 -8.62
N PHE A 18 9.41 1.07 -8.36
CA PHE A 18 10.68 0.98 -9.11
C PHE A 18 11.83 0.40 -8.25
N ALA A 19 12.65 -0.48 -8.84
CA ALA A 19 13.87 -1.07 -8.27
C ALA A 19 14.93 -1.37 -9.36
N LEU A 20 15.75 -0.38 -9.75
CA LEU A 20 16.74 -0.52 -10.83
C LEU A 20 17.68 -1.75 -10.68
N GLY A 21 17.60 -2.68 -11.62
CA GLY A 21 18.51 -3.82 -11.78
C GLY A 21 18.78 -4.15 -13.24
N VAL A 22 20.06 -4.20 -13.61
CA VAL A 22 20.55 -4.61 -14.95
C VAL A 22 20.38 -6.13 -15.10
N GLN A 23 19.76 -6.59 -16.19
CA GLN A 23 19.65 -8.03 -16.50
C GLN A 23 20.89 -8.57 -17.22
N PRO A 24 21.49 -9.68 -16.77
CA PRO A 24 22.25 -10.56 -17.64
C PRO A 24 21.33 -11.60 -18.31
N LYS A 25 21.59 -11.88 -19.60
CA LYS A 25 21.01 -13.00 -20.36
C LYS A 25 21.63 -14.31 -19.87
N GLY A 26 20.81 -15.29 -19.48
CA GLY A 26 21.24 -16.67 -19.27
C GLY A 26 20.28 -17.42 -18.36
N GLY A 27 19.64 -18.46 -18.89
CA GLY A 27 18.61 -19.24 -18.20
C GLY A 27 19.15 -20.13 -17.10
N GLU A 28 18.42 -20.13 -15.98
CA GLU A 28 18.26 -21.21 -14.98
C GLU A 28 17.10 -20.74 -14.07
N GLU A 29 16.12 -21.61 -13.78
CA GLU A 29 15.05 -21.33 -12.81
C GLU A 29 15.62 -21.34 -11.38
N GLY A 30 16.37 -20.29 -11.06
CA GLY A 30 16.68 -19.88 -9.69
C GLY A 30 15.51 -19.12 -9.05
N PRO A 31 15.59 -18.77 -7.75
CA PRO A 31 14.54 -18.03 -7.07
C PRO A 31 14.19 -16.79 -7.88
N LYS A 32 12.93 -16.75 -8.35
CA LYS A 32 12.40 -15.75 -9.29
C LYS A 32 12.76 -14.36 -8.78
N THR A 33 13.84 -13.79 -9.33
CA THR A 33 14.31 -12.46 -8.95
C THR A 33 13.13 -11.51 -9.14
N PRO A 34 12.70 -10.78 -8.09
CA PRO A 34 11.59 -9.86 -8.23
C PRO A 34 11.91 -8.87 -9.35
N PRO A 35 10.92 -8.52 -10.20
CA PRO A 35 11.15 -7.66 -11.34
C PRO A 35 11.76 -6.32 -10.89
N ALA A 36 12.68 -5.78 -11.69
CA ALA A 36 13.33 -4.49 -11.44
C ALA A 36 12.34 -3.29 -11.39
N SER A 37 11.09 -3.51 -11.77
CA SER A 37 10.00 -2.54 -11.57
C SER A 37 8.70 -3.31 -11.63
N LEU A 38 7.80 -3.00 -10.71
CA LEU A 38 6.42 -3.47 -10.74
C LEU A 38 5.54 -2.26 -11.06
N HIS A 39 4.83 -2.32 -12.17
CA HIS A 39 3.93 -1.26 -12.62
C HIS A 39 2.54 -1.85 -12.88
N ASP A 40 1.51 -1.22 -12.34
CA ASP A 40 0.13 -1.58 -12.58
C ASP A 40 -0.68 -0.36 -13.00
N SER A 41 -1.03 -0.31 -14.28
CA SER A 41 -1.86 0.74 -14.90
C SER A 41 -3.36 0.46 -14.81
N PHE A 42 -3.77 -0.67 -14.22
CA PHE A 42 -5.18 -1.03 -14.02
C PHE A 42 -6.03 -1.22 -15.29
N GLU A 43 -5.41 -1.57 -16.41
CA GLU A 43 -6.13 -1.80 -17.69
C GLU A 43 -6.87 -3.15 -17.76
N THR A 44 -6.72 -4.01 -16.76
CA THR A 44 -7.44 -5.29 -16.70
C THR A 44 -8.81 -5.11 -16.04
N ALA A 45 -9.78 -5.97 -16.39
CA ALA A 45 -11.12 -5.92 -15.79
C ALA A 45 -11.15 -6.30 -14.30
N GLN A 46 -10.11 -6.97 -13.80
CA GLN A 46 -10.04 -7.45 -12.42
C GLN A 46 -9.51 -6.35 -11.49
N VAL A 47 -10.24 -6.07 -10.41
CA VAL A 47 -9.80 -5.20 -9.31
C VAL A 47 -8.62 -5.82 -8.57
N ALA A 48 -7.67 -5.02 -8.12
CA ALA A 48 -6.38 -5.47 -7.57
C ALA A 48 -6.22 -5.12 -6.09
N TRP A 49 -6.95 -4.14 -5.59
CA TRP A 49 -6.93 -3.81 -4.18
C TRP A 49 -7.94 -4.69 -3.43
N GLU A 50 -7.57 -5.09 -2.23
CA GLU A 50 -8.40 -5.89 -1.35
C GLU A 50 -8.72 -5.08 -0.10
N ARG A 51 -9.92 -5.29 0.45
CA ARG A 51 -10.30 -4.64 1.71
C ARG A 51 -9.58 -5.33 2.86
N GLU A 52 -8.93 -4.54 3.69
CA GLU A 52 -8.40 -5.04 4.96
C GLU A 52 -9.53 -5.05 6.01
N HIS A 53 -9.44 -5.99 6.95
CA HIS A 53 -10.41 -6.07 8.04
C HIS A 53 -10.24 -4.89 9.00
N THR A 54 -11.34 -4.21 9.32
CA THR A 54 -11.36 -3.08 10.26
C THR A 54 -12.54 -3.18 11.20
N ASP A 55 -12.36 -2.82 12.45
CA ASP A 55 -13.41 -2.82 13.48
C ASP A 55 -14.52 -1.77 13.22
N THR A 56 -14.33 -0.91 12.21
CA THR A 56 -15.30 0.13 11.86
C THR A 56 -16.23 -0.29 10.73
N THR A 57 -17.51 0.02 10.88
CA THR A 57 -18.53 -0.19 9.85
C THR A 57 -18.35 0.81 8.71
N ILE A 58 -17.69 0.40 7.63
CA ILE A 58 -17.61 1.15 6.38
C ILE A 58 -18.51 0.51 5.36
N ASN A 59 -19.41 1.31 4.80
CA ASN A 59 -20.31 0.87 3.75
C ASN A 59 -19.67 1.11 2.38
N LEU A 60 -18.99 0.09 1.85
CA LEU A 60 -18.49 0.12 0.48
C LEU A 60 -19.66 0.03 -0.49
N ILE A 61 -19.85 1.07 -1.29
CA ILE A 61 -20.92 1.20 -2.28
C ILE A 61 -20.47 0.60 -3.62
N ALA A 62 -19.23 0.85 -4.04
CA ALA A 62 -18.68 0.31 -5.28
C ALA A 62 -17.16 0.13 -5.19
N GLN A 63 -16.66 -0.92 -5.86
CA GLN A 63 -15.27 -1.09 -6.22
C GLN A 63 -15.22 -1.65 -7.64
N ASP A 64 -14.66 -0.89 -8.58
CA ASP A 64 -14.69 -1.22 -10.00
C ASP A 64 -13.47 -0.67 -10.76
N ARG A 65 -13.27 -1.20 -11.97
CA ARG A 65 -12.36 -0.64 -12.97
C ARG A 65 -13.11 0.44 -13.74
N SER A 66 -12.65 1.69 -13.63
CA SER A 66 -13.42 2.85 -14.06
C SER A 66 -12.73 3.67 -15.14
N VAL A 67 -13.49 4.09 -16.15
CA VAL A 67 -13.07 5.07 -17.16
C VAL A 67 -13.31 6.52 -16.73
N ARG A 68 -13.90 6.74 -15.54
CA ARG A 68 -14.33 8.09 -15.08
C ARG A 68 -13.15 9.03 -14.87
N ALA A 69 -12.02 8.50 -14.43
CA ALA A 69 -10.75 9.19 -14.39
C ALA A 69 -9.65 8.14 -14.45
N ALA A 70 -8.65 8.37 -15.30
CA ALA A 70 -7.43 7.59 -15.34
C ALA A 70 -6.23 8.51 -15.10
N HIS A 71 -5.16 7.95 -14.54
CA HIS A 71 -3.87 8.64 -14.44
C HIS A 71 -2.91 8.10 -15.48
N ASP A 72 -2.87 6.78 -15.61
CA ASP A 72 -2.16 6.04 -16.64
C ASP A 72 -3.18 5.20 -17.41
N GLY A 73 -2.99 5.05 -18.71
CA GLY A 73 -3.95 4.35 -19.59
C GLY A 73 -5.34 5.00 -19.62
N ASN A 74 -6.37 4.15 -19.69
CA ASN A 74 -7.77 4.53 -19.80
C ASN A 74 -8.58 4.16 -18.55
N LEU A 75 -8.04 3.30 -17.70
CA LEU A 75 -8.71 2.77 -16.53
C LEU A 75 -7.99 3.16 -15.24
N SER A 76 -8.69 2.95 -14.14
CA SER A 76 -8.17 3.06 -12.79
C SER A 76 -9.00 2.20 -11.86
N GLU A 77 -8.46 1.86 -10.69
CA GLU A 77 -9.31 1.32 -9.63
C GLU A 77 -10.08 2.43 -8.94
N HIS A 78 -11.40 2.29 -8.86
CA HIS A 78 -12.30 3.23 -8.22
C HIS A 78 -12.95 2.59 -6.99
N PHE A 79 -13.02 3.35 -5.90
CA PHE A 79 -13.79 3.04 -4.71
C PHE A 79 -14.82 4.13 -4.46
N GLN A 80 -16.04 3.72 -4.11
CA GLN A 80 -17.06 4.58 -3.56
C GLN A 80 -17.55 3.99 -2.25
N PHE A 81 -17.51 4.76 -1.17
CA PHE A 81 -17.96 4.28 0.14
C PHE A 81 -18.55 5.41 0.99
N ASP A 82 -19.39 5.02 1.94
CA ASP A 82 -19.82 5.86 3.06
C ASP A 82 -19.06 5.45 4.32
N ALA A 83 -18.54 6.44 5.03
CA ALA A 83 -17.85 6.28 6.30
C ALA A 83 -18.34 7.33 7.30
N ASP A 84 -18.47 6.93 8.57
CA ASP A 84 -18.81 7.84 9.65
C ASP A 84 -17.54 8.61 10.12
N THR A 85 -17.73 9.67 10.91
CA THR A 85 -16.59 10.46 11.41
C THR A 85 -15.68 9.60 12.28
N GLY A 86 -14.38 9.62 11.99
CA GLY A 86 -13.37 8.83 12.73
C GLY A 86 -13.19 7.40 12.22
N SER A 87 -13.98 6.97 11.23
CA SER A 87 -13.77 5.69 10.55
C SER A 87 -12.50 5.68 9.71
N GLN A 88 -11.83 4.53 9.63
CA GLN A 88 -10.65 4.33 8.79
C GLN A 88 -10.90 3.22 7.78
N PHE A 89 -10.76 3.53 6.48
CA PHE A 89 -10.88 2.57 5.40
C PHE A 89 -9.50 2.11 4.95
N PHE A 90 -9.15 0.85 5.22
CA PHE A 90 -7.89 0.27 4.77
C PHE A 90 -8.14 -0.67 3.59
N VAL A 91 -7.36 -0.45 2.54
CA VAL A 91 -7.25 -1.34 1.39
C VAL A 91 -5.79 -1.68 1.17
N SER A 92 -5.50 -2.91 0.76
CA SER A 92 -4.15 -3.38 0.48
C SER A 92 -4.03 -3.85 -0.96
N TYR A 93 -2.84 -3.70 -1.51
CA TYR A 93 -2.49 -4.19 -2.83
C TYR A 93 -1.50 -5.33 -2.66
N ALA A 94 -1.80 -6.50 -3.24
CA ALA A 94 -0.94 -7.65 -3.12
C ALA A 94 0.37 -7.44 -3.90
N LEU A 95 1.49 -7.41 -3.19
CA LEU A 95 2.81 -7.30 -3.78
C LEU A 95 3.53 -8.66 -3.77
N PRO A 96 4.35 -8.97 -4.79
CA PRO A 96 5.39 -9.97 -4.61
C PRO A 96 6.36 -9.50 -3.53
N LYS A 97 7.14 -10.41 -2.93
CA LYS A 97 8.13 -10.05 -1.91
C LYS A 97 9.21 -9.15 -2.52
N ILE A 98 9.10 -7.84 -2.34
CA ILE A 98 10.04 -6.86 -2.89
C ILE A 98 11.06 -6.48 -1.81
N PRO A 99 12.34 -6.83 -1.96
CA PRO A 99 13.36 -6.53 -0.95
C PRO A 99 13.44 -5.03 -0.68
N VAL A 100 13.45 -4.65 0.59
CA VAL A 100 13.66 -3.24 0.96
C VAL A 100 15.12 -2.88 0.76
N THR A 101 15.36 -1.90 -0.09
CA THR A 101 16.69 -1.32 -0.36
C THR A 101 16.63 0.20 -0.21
N ASP A 102 17.79 0.85 -0.23
CA ASP A 102 17.92 2.31 -0.25
C ASP A 102 17.38 2.96 -1.53
N ARG A 103 17.29 2.18 -2.62
CA ARG A 103 16.79 2.61 -3.94
C ARG A 103 15.33 2.26 -4.20
N LEU A 104 14.69 1.53 -3.29
CA LEU A 104 13.30 1.12 -3.46
C LEU A 104 12.39 2.36 -3.41
N GLN A 105 11.61 2.56 -4.46
CA GLN A 105 10.59 3.59 -4.53
C GLN A 105 9.22 2.96 -4.72
N ALA A 106 8.30 3.22 -3.80
CA ALA A 106 6.91 2.81 -3.92
C ALA A 106 6.03 4.05 -4.08
N VAL A 107 5.25 4.08 -5.14
CA VAL A 107 4.45 5.24 -5.56
C VAL A 107 3.02 4.81 -5.86
N LEU A 108 2.07 5.63 -5.43
CA LEU A 108 0.65 5.50 -5.73
C LEU A 108 0.10 6.86 -6.14
N HIS A 109 -0.37 6.99 -7.38
CA HIS A 109 -1.14 8.16 -7.78
C HIS A 109 -2.57 7.98 -7.29
N VAL A 110 -3.07 8.97 -6.55
CA VAL A 110 -4.42 8.97 -5.99
C VAL A 110 -5.14 10.23 -6.44
N ARG A 111 -6.43 10.09 -6.74
CA ARG A 111 -7.37 11.20 -6.85
C ARG A 111 -8.57 10.89 -5.96
N ALA A 112 -8.93 11.82 -5.09
CA ALA A 112 -10.06 11.65 -4.21
C ALA A 112 -10.85 12.95 -4.02
N ASN A 113 -12.13 12.82 -3.74
CA ASN A 113 -13.00 13.97 -3.44
C ASN A 113 -12.83 14.51 -2.00
N ARG A 114 -11.87 13.96 -1.23
CA ARG A 114 -11.54 14.36 0.14
C ARG A 114 -10.06 14.18 0.42
N ALA A 115 -9.51 15.03 1.28
CA ALA A 115 -8.18 14.84 1.85
C ALA A 115 -8.18 13.68 2.85
N GLY A 116 -6.99 13.14 3.14
CA GLY A 116 -6.78 12.16 4.21
C GLY A 116 -6.40 10.75 3.76
N VAL A 117 -6.39 10.46 2.45
CA VAL A 117 -5.87 9.17 1.95
C VAL A 117 -4.37 9.11 2.21
N GLN A 118 -3.89 8.11 2.94
CA GLN A 118 -2.47 7.97 3.25
C GLN A 118 -1.94 6.64 2.73
N LEU A 119 -0.77 6.67 2.10
CA LEU A 119 -0.08 5.46 1.66
C LEU A 119 0.66 4.83 2.85
N PHE A 120 0.52 3.51 3.01
CA PHE A 120 1.29 2.73 3.98
C PHE A 120 2.02 1.59 3.28
N GLY A 121 3.25 1.32 3.71
CA GLY A 121 4.02 0.15 3.30
C GLY A 121 4.07 -0.86 4.43
N ARG A 122 3.52 -2.06 4.23
CA ARG A 122 3.63 -3.16 5.18
C ARG A 122 4.96 -3.89 4.94
N VAL A 123 5.96 -3.61 5.77
CA VAL A 123 7.27 -4.24 5.67
C VAL A 123 7.32 -5.47 6.57
N VAL A 124 7.46 -6.64 5.96
CA VAL A 124 7.59 -7.92 6.66
C VAL A 124 9.06 -8.16 7.06
N LEU A 125 9.27 -8.64 8.28
CA LEU A 125 10.56 -8.96 8.86
C LEU A 125 10.69 -10.49 8.99
N PRO A 126 11.11 -11.22 7.94
CA PRO A 126 11.05 -12.68 7.93
C PRO A 126 11.98 -13.36 8.94
N ALA A 127 13.03 -12.68 9.37
CA ALA A 127 13.97 -13.17 10.37
C ALA A 127 13.47 -12.96 11.81
N ASP A 128 12.32 -12.31 12.01
CA ASP A 128 11.69 -12.07 13.29
C ASP A 128 10.32 -12.77 13.31
N ILE A 129 10.20 -13.83 14.09
CA ILE A 129 8.97 -14.62 14.20
C ILE A 129 8.27 -14.24 15.50
N ASP A 130 7.01 -13.82 15.40
CA ASP A 130 6.21 -13.54 16.57
C ASP A 130 5.87 -14.86 17.29
N SER A 131 6.03 -14.90 18.61
CA SER A 131 5.78 -16.08 19.44
C SER A 131 4.29 -16.34 19.61
N GLU A 132 3.47 -15.29 19.53
CA GLU A 132 2.02 -15.39 19.70
C GLU A 132 1.35 -15.89 18.42
N THR A 133 1.63 -15.23 17.29
CA THR A 133 1.00 -15.56 16.00
C THR A 133 1.74 -16.66 15.23
N ARG A 134 2.98 -16.98 15.61
CA ARG A 134 3.91 -17.87 14.88
C ARG A 134 4.15 -17.43 13.43
N ALA A 135 3.89 -16.17 13.12
CA ALA A 135 4.09 -15.57 11.81
C ALA A 135 5.24 -14.54 11.85
N PRO A 136 5.85 -14.23 10.70
CA PRO A 136 6.78 -13.12 10.59
C PRO A 136 6.16 -11.81 11.09
N SER A 137 6.88 -11.09 11.94
CA SER A 137 6.47 -9.75 12.36
C SER A 137 6.52 -8.78 11.18
N PHE A 138 5.71 -7.73 11.24
CA PHE A 138 5.72 -6.66 10.24
C PHE A 138 5.65 -5.29 10.89
N VAL A 139 6.08 -4.27 10.16
CA VAL A 139 5.97 -2.87 10.55
C VAL A 139 5.26 -2.08 9.45
N LEU A 140 4.42 -1.12 9.83
CA LEU A 140 3.78 -0.20 8.89
C LEU A 140 4.62 1.06 8.76
N ILE A 141 5.05 1.36 7.54
CA ILE A 141 5.77 2.57 7.18
C ILE A 141 4.79 3.56 6.60
N GLN A 142 4.72 4.74 7.20
CA GLN A 142 3.85 5.81 6.74
C GLN A 142 4.50 6.55 5.57
N GLY A 143 3.77 6.66 4.47
CA GLY A 143 4.09 7.52 3.35
C GLY A 143 3.39 8.86 3.43
N THR A 144 3.47 9.58 2.31
CA THR A 144 2.79 10.86 2.14
C THR A 144 1.27 10.72 2.17
N ILE A 145 0.60 11.81 2.57
CA ILE A 145 -0.86 11.90 2.63
C ILE A 145 -1.41 12.75 1.48
N TYR A 146 -2.59 12.39 1.00
CA TYR A 146 -3.36 13.11 -0.01
C TYR A 146 -4.06 14.33 0.60
N ASP A 147 -3.81 15.49 0.02
CA ASP A 147 -4.35 16.77 0.47
C ASP A 147 -4.90 17.63 -0.68
N ARG A 148 -4.65 17.25 -1.94
CA ARG A 148 -5.08 17.99 -3.15
C ARG A 148 -6.37 17.45 -3.74
N VAL A 149 -7.48 17.74 -3.08
CA VAL A 149 -8.84 17.29 -3.47
C VAL A 149 -9.12 17.44 -4.98
N ASP A 150 -9.73 16.40 -5.54
CA ASP A 150 -10.13 16.26 -6.95
C ASP A 150 -9.00 16.37 -7.98
N ARG A 151 -7.74 16.36 -7.53
CA ARG A 151 -6.55 16.28 -8.39
C ARG A 151 -5.85 14.95 -8.22
N TRP A 152 -5.20 14.49 -9.28
CA TRP A 152 -4.22 13.43 -9.17
C TRP A 152 -3.01 13.92 -8.37
N GLN A 153 -2.62 13.14 -7.38
CA GLN A 153 -1.48 13.41 -6.52
C GLN A 153 -0.67 12.13 -6.36
N ARG A 154 0.63 12.25 -6.59
CA ARG A 154 1.60 11.19 -6.35
C ARG A 154 1.83 11.05 -4.84
N LEU A 155 1.44 9.92 -4.28
CA LEU A 155 1.81 9.50 -2.93
C LEU A 155 3.01 8.57 -3.00
N GLU A 156 3.92 8.65 -2.03
CA GLU A 156 5.12 7.83 -2.01
C GLU A 156 5.51 7.41 -0.59
N LEU A 157 6.20 6.27 -0.51
CA LEU A 157 6.92 5.87 0.71
C LEU A 157 8.30 6.52 0.70
N THR A 158 8.56 7.42 1.64
CA THR A 158 9.87 8.07 1.81
C THR A 158 10.66 7.45 2.95
N ASP A 159 11.99 7.59 2.89
CA ASP A 159 12.90 7.24 3.98
C ASP A 159 12.65 5.85 4.57
N MET A 160 12.42 4.85 3.73
CA MET A 160 11.99 3.52 4.16
C MET A 160 12.94 2.90 5.19
N LEU A 161 14.25 2.90 4.92
CA LEU A 161 15.25 2.31 5.83
C LEU A 161 15.28 2.99 7.22
N PRO A 162 15.40 4.33 7.32
CA PRO A 162 15.26 5.03 8.59
C PRO A 162 13.92 4.76 9.29
N SER A 163 12.81 4.73 8.54
CA SER A 163 11.47 4.49 9.08
C SER A 163 11.33 3.09 9.65
N ILE A 164 11.82 2.06 8.95
CA ILE A 164 11.87 0.68 9.43
C ILE A 164 12.73 0.57 10.67
N GLU A 165 13.85 1.28 10.73
CA GLU A 165 14.67 1.28 11.94
C GLU A 165 13.95 1.84 13.16
N ARG A 166 13.27 2.98 12.98
CA ARG A 166 12.46 3.59 14.04
C ARG A 166 11.37 2.63 14.50
N GLN A 167 10.61 2.05 13.57
CA GLN A 167 9.53 1.10 13.91
C GLN A 167 10.06 -0.18 14.54
N ALA A 168 11.17 -0.74 14.04
CA ALA A 168 11.81 -1.91 14.63
C ALA A 168 12.31 -1.64 16.06
N ARG A 169 12.80 -0.43 16.37
CA ARG A 169 13.15 -0.05 17.75
C ARG A 169 11.93 -0.05 18.67
N VAL A 170 10.81 0.51 18.21
CA VAL A 170 9.54 0.49 18.95
C VAL A 170 9.08 -0.96 19.17
N LEU A 171 9.13 -1.78 18.13
CA LEU A 171 8.76 -3.20 18.21
C LEU A 171 9.65 -3.98 19.19
N ARG A 172 10.96 -3.73 19.23
CA ARG A 172 11.86 -4.33 20.24
C ARG A 172 11.47 -3.95 21.66
N ALA A 173 11.13 -2.69 21.87
CA ALA A 173 10.77 -2.19 23.18
C ALA A 173 9.46 -2.81 23.69
N SER A 174 8.47 -2.99 22.80
CA SER A 174 7.18 -3.60 23.16
C SER A 174 7.26 -5.12 23.28
N SER A 175 7.95 -5.80 22.36
CA SER A 175 8.01 -7.27 22.30
C SER A 175 9.05 -7.89 23.23
N ARG A 176 9.98 -7.07 23.77
CA ARG A 176 11.15 -7.48 24.57
C ARG A 176 12.04 -8.52 23.88
N ARG A 177 12.04 -8.54 22.54
CA ARG A 177 12.79 -9.50 21.72
C ARG A 177 13.72 -8.78 20.72
N PRO A 178 14.83 -9.42 20.31
CA PRO A 178 15.70 -8.86 19.29
C PRO A 178 15.04 -8.94 17.90
N VAL A 179 14.55 -7.81 17.40
CA VAL A 179 13.95 -7.69 16.06
C VAL A 179 15.04 -7.61 15.00
N SER A 180 15.14 -8.65 14.17
CA SER A 180 16.03 -8.70 13.00
C SER A 180 15.35 -8.14 11.75
N ARG A 181 16.08 -7.29 11.02
CA ARG A 181 15.63 -6.70 9.74
C ARG A 181 16.12 -7.47 8.52
N LYS A 182 16.85 -8.58 8.73
CA LYS A 182 17.52 -9.30 7.65
C LYS A 182 16.48 -9.83 6.67
N GLY A 183 16.64 -9.48 5.40
CA GLY A 183 15.74 -9.91 4.32
C GLY A 183 14.36 -9.25 4.36
N ALA A 184 14.22 -8.08 4.98
CA ALA A 184 12.96 -7.34 4.99
C ALA A 184 12.44 -7.05 3.57
N TYR A 185 11.13 -7.16 3.39
CA TYR A 185 10.45 -6.94 2.12
C TYR A 185 9.11 -6.23 2.31
N LEU A 186 8.62 -5.55 1.27
CA LEU A 186 7.22 -5.13 1.13
C LEU A 186 6.35 -6.29 0.67
#